data_AF-A0A645EFM3-F1
#
_entry.id   AF-A0A645EFM3-F1
#
_cell.length_a   1.000
_cell.length_b   1.000
_cell.length_c   1.000
_cell.angle_alpha   90.00
_cell.angle_beta   90.00
_cell.angle_gamma   90.00
#
_symmetry.space_group_name_H-M   'P 1'
#
loop_
_entity.id
_entity.type
_entity.pdbx_description
1 polymer ?
#
loop_
_entity_poly.entity_id
_entity_poly.type
_entity_poly.pdbx_seq_one_letter_code
_entity_poly.pdbx_strand_id
1 'polypeptide(L)'
;MTVGLVDVARRVSNMSVRVAVPDMVSGLTEDIRKPSYAVGVGLLEYSKKQGNLSSAASEVSFDVLAPFKMLGRVPAKLKEIVKSVLP
;
A
#
# COMPACT_ATOMS: atom_id res chain seq x y z
N MET A 1 17.61 24.10 -10.97
CA MET A 1 16.73 25.19 -11.46
C MET A 1 16.04 25.98 -10.33
N THR A 2 16.61 26.07 -9.12
CA THR A 2 15.98 26.79 -7.98
C THR A 2 16.87 27.86 -7.35
N VAL A 3 18.05 28.12 -7.93
CA VAL A 3 19.00 29.13 -7.43
C VAL A 3 18.31 30.50 -7.51
N GLY A 4 18.14 31.16 -6.36
CA GLY A 4 17.51 32.48 -6.23
C GLY A 4 16.01 32.48 -5.88
N LEU A 5 15.29 31.37 -6.03
CA LEU A 5 13.85 31.34 -5.68
C LEU A 5 13.61 31.54 -4.17
N VAL A 6 14.51 30.99 -3.35
CA VAL A 6 14.49 31.14 -1.89
C VAL A 6 14.73 32.59 -1.47
N ASP A 7 15.64 33.29 -2.15
CA ASP A 7 15.99 34.68 -1.82
C ASP A 7 14.84 35.63 -2.16
N VAL A 8 14.19 35.42 -3.29
CA VAL A 8 12.97 36.17 -3.66
C VAL A 8 11.85 35.89 -2.66
N ALA A 9 11.59 34.61 -2.35
CA ALA A 9 10.54 34.25 -1.39
C ALA A 9 10.79 34.83 0.00
N ARG A 10 12.04 34.82 0.47
CA ARG A 10 12.45 35.43 1.75
C ARG A 10 12.19 36.94 1.76
N ARG A 11 12.50 37.62 0.65
CA ARG A 11 12.30 39.08 0.53
C ARG A 11 10.81 39.45 0.46
N VAL A 12 9.99 38.64 -0.21
CA VAL A 12 8.54 38.89 -0.36
C VAL A 12 7.77 38.53 0.90
N SER A 13 8.14 37.44 1.58
CA SER A 13 7.38 36.97 2.74
C SER A 13 7.83 37.60 4.06
N ASN A 14 8.93 38.37 4.09
CA ASN A 14 9.56 38.90 5.31
C ASN A 14 9.81 37.84 6.41
N MET A 15 9.94 36.57 6.02
CA MET A 15 10.16 35.44 6.94
C MET A 15 11.27 34.52 6.42
N SER A 16 11.78 33.63 7.28
CA SER A 16 12.76 32.63 6.87
C SER A 16 12.13 31.59 5.94
N VAL A 17 12.72 31.41 4.75
CA VAL A 17 12.29 30.42 3.75
C VAL A 17 13.40 29.38 3.53
N ARG A 18 13.01 28.12 3.34
CA ARG A 18 13.88 26.98 2.99
C ARG A 18 13.18 26.04 2.00
N VAL A 19 13.95 25.25 1.26
CA VAL A 19 13.41 24.21 0.38
C VAL A 19 13.24 22.92 1.17
N ALA A 20 12.05 22.32 1.12
CA ALA A 20 11.78 21.02 1.73
C ALA A 20 12.19 19.89 0.78
N VAL A 21 12.85 18.86 1.33
CA VAL A 21 13.23 17.63 0.62
C VAL A 21 12.76 16.44 1.48
N PRO A 22 12.19 15.38 0.87
CA PRO A 22 11.74 14.22 1.63
C PRO A 22 12.93 13.36 2.10
N ASP A 23 13.21 13.36 3.41
CA ASP A 23 14.27 12.54 4.03
C ASP A 23 13.72 11.42 4.92
N MET A 24 12.39 11.27 5.00
CA MET A 24 11.69 10.41 5.94
C MET A 24 11.60 8.94 5.48
N VAL A 25 12.16 8.62 4.30
CA VAL A 25 12.06 7.30 3.64
C VAL A 25 13.44 6.67 3.55
N SER A 26 13.60 5.49 4.16
CA SER A 26 14.84 4.71 4.12
C SER A 26 14.88 3.74 2.92
N GLY A 27 16.09 3.38 2.48
CA GLY A 27 16.34 2.42 1.39
C GLY A 27 17.10 3.03 0.21
N LEU A 28 16.89 2.48 -0.99
CA LEU A 28 17.41 3.03 -2.25
C LEU A 28 16.60 4.27 -2.67
N THR A 29 16.84 5.39 -1.98
CA THR A 29 16.03 6.61 -2.11
C THR A 29 16.77 7.81 -2.70
N GLU A 30 17.98 7.63 -3.21
CA GLU A 30 18.78 8.71 -3.82
C GLU A 30 18.03 9.47 -4.93
N ASP A 31 17.23 8.76 -5.73
CA ASP A 31 16.50 9.37 -6.85
C ASP A 31 15.33 10.25 -6.41
N ILE A 32 14.76 9.96 -5.24
CA ILE A 32 13.57 10.64 -4.70
C ILE A 32 13.93 11.78 -3.73
N ARG A 33 15.21 11.97 -3.38
CA ARG A 33 15.71 13.11 -2.58
C ARG A 33 15.73 14.41 -3.39
N LYS A 34 14.57 14.77 -3.92
CA LYS A 34 14.32 15.99 -4.69
C LYS A 34 13.00 16.62 -4.20
N PRO A 35 12.91 17.96 -4.17
CA PRO A 35 11.72 18.66 -3.67
C PRO A 35 10.44 18.28 -4.42
N SER A 36 10.53 17.87 -5.69
CA SER A 36 9.40 17.42 -6.50
C SER A 36 8.64 16.22 -5.91
N TYR A 37 9.31 15.37 -5.12
CA TYR A 37 8.69 14.19 -4.51
C TYR A 37 8.14 14.43 -3.10
N ALA A 38 8.28 15.65 -2.55
CA ALA A 38 7.87 15.95 -1.18
C ALA A 38 6.38 15.69 -0.92
N VAL A 39 5.51 16.05 -1.87
CA VAL A 39 4.05 15.87 -1.75
C VAL A 39 3.69 14.39 -1.78
N GLY A 40 4.23 13.63 -2.73
CA GLY A 40 3.93 12.20 -2.86
C GLY A 40 4.38 11.41 -1.64
N VAL A 41 5.60 11.65 -1.16
CA VAL A 41 6.12 11.01 0.06
C VAL A 41 5.29 11.41 1.29
N GLY A 42 4.93 12.69 1.42
CA GLY A 42 4.10 13.18 2.52
C GLY A 42 2.71 12.56 2.54
N LEU A 43 2.09 12.34 1.37
CA LEU A 43 0.82 11.63 1.28
C LEU A 43 0.95 10.17 1.71
N LEU A 44 1.99 9.46 1.27
CA LEU A 44 2.24 8.08 1.69
C LEU A 44 2.46 7.97 3.20
N GLU A 45 3.23 8.90 3.77
CA GLU A 45 3.44 8.96 5.21
C GLU A 45 2.15 9.29 5.97
N TYR A 46 1.37 10.25 5.46
CA TYR A 46 0.07 10.59 6.02
C TYR A 46 -0.89 9.40 5.97
N SER A 47 -0.97 8.69 4.84
CA SER A 47 -1.74 7.45 4.71
C SER A 47 -1.24 6.35 5.63
N LYS A 48 0.06 6.25 5.90
CA LYS A 48 0.59 5.30 6.89
C LYS A 48 0.19 5.67 8.32
N LYS A 49 0.19 6.95 8.68
CA LYS A 49 -0.24 7.44 10.01
C LYS A 49 -1.75 7.36 10.20
N GLN A 50 -2.52 7.74 9.18
CA GLN A 50 -3.97 7.83 9.19
C GLN A 50 -4.63 6.50 8.82
N GLY A 51 -3.92 5.59 8.14
CA GLY A 51 -4.38 4.28 7.67
C GLY A 51 -4.69 3.25 8.76
N ASN A 52 -4.68 3.67 10.04
CA ASN A 52 -5.44 2.98 11.07
C ASN A 52 -6.96 3.27 10.98
N LEU A 53 -7.40 4.20 10.12
CA LEU A 53 -8.76 4.22 9.59
C LEU A 53 -8.84 3.21 8.45
N SER A 54 -9.33 2.03 8.81
CA SER A 54 -9.48 0.85 7.96
C SER A 54 -8.25 -0.06 7.94
N SER A 55 -8.25 -0.97 8.90
CA SER A 55 -7.77 -2.35 8.76
C SER A 55 -8.41 -3.07 7.56
N ALA A 56 -8.33 -2.50 6.36
CA ALA A 56 -8.58 -3.14 5.08
C ALA A 56 -7.31 -3.83 4.55
N ALA A 57 -6.31 -4.05 5.41
CA ALA A 57 -5.11 -4.81 5.12
C ALA A 57 -4.74 -5.72 6.29
N SER A 58 -5.69 -6.51 6.80
CA SER A 58 -5.39 -7.70 7.59
C SER A 58 -6.57 -8.68 7.54
N GLU A 59 -7.07 -8.98 6.34
CA GLU A 59 -7.80 -10.22 6.01
C GLU A 59 -8.18 -10.18 4.52
N VAL A 60 -7.20 -10.00 3.63
CA VAL A 60 -7.39 -10.55 2.27
C VAL A 60 -7.13 -12.05 2.39
N SER A 61 -8.10 -12.73 2.99
CA SER A 61 -8.10 -14.17 3.18
C SER A 61 -8.05 -14.79 1.79
N PHE A 62 -6.87 -15.31 1.43
CA PHE A 62 -6.67 -16.14 0.24
C PHE A 62 -7.61 -17.37 0.25
N ASP A 63 -8.24 -17.66 1.39
CA ASP A 63 -9.29 -18.66 1.60
C ASP A 63 -10.64 -18.29 0.92
N VAL A 64 -10.88 -17.01 0.58
CA VAL A 64 -12.09 -16.59 -0.17
C VAL A 64 -12.02 -17.00 -1.64
N LEU A 65 -10.81 -17.22 -2.17
CA LEU A 65 -10.60 -17.59 -3.58
C LEU A 65 -10.41 -19.09 -3.79
N ALA A 66 -10.52 -19.92 -2.75
CA ALA A 66 -10.36 -21.36 -2.84
C ALA A 66 -11.73 -22.08 -2.92
N PRO A 67 -12.27 -22.41 -4.12
CA PRO A 67 -13.47 -23.23 -4.24
C PRO A 67 -13.26 -24.69 -3.77
N PHE A 68 -12.04 -25.05 -3.37
CA PHE A 68 -11.64 -26.43 -3.05
C PHE A 68 -12.04 -26.92 -1.66
N LYS A 69 -12.48 -26.05 -0.74
CA LYS A 69 -12.88 -26.46 0.62
C LYS A 69 -14.27 -27.10 0.70
N MET A 70 -15.06 -27.04 -0.37
CA MET A 70 -16.30 -27.82 -0.53
C MET A 70 -16.07 -29.26 -1.02
N LEU A 71 -14.84 -29.63 -1.40
CA LEU A 71 -14.55 -30.97 -1.94
C LEU A 71 -14.36 -32.04 -0.84
N GLY A 72 -14.12 -31.63 0.40
CA GLY A 72 -13.91 -32.54 1.54
C GLY A 72 -15.17 -33.11 2.20
N ARG A 73 -16.37 -32.67 1.79
CA ARG A 73 -17.66 -33.13 2.38
C ARG A 73 -18.45 -34.12 1.54
N VAL A 74 -17.92 -34.58 0.40
CA VAL A 74 -18.61 -35.54 -0.49
C VAL A 74 -17.96 -36.95 -0.57
N PRO A 75 -17.49 -37.61 0.51
CA PRO A 75 -17.03 -39.00 0.42
C PRO A 75 -18.17 -40.04 0.54
N ALA A 76 -19.32 -39.69 1.16
CA ALA A 76 -20.35 -40.69 1.46
C ALA A 76 -21.27 -41.01 0.27
N LYS A 77 -21.65 -40.01 -0.55
CA LYS A 77 -22.58 -40.22 -1.68
C LYS A 77 -21.92 -40.75 -2.95
N LEU A 78 -20.63 -40.48 -3.17
CA LEU A 78 -19.89 -41.07 -4.30
C LEU A 78 -19.66 -42.57 -4.14
N LYS A 79 -19.48 -43.05 -2.89
CA LYS A 79 -19.25 -44.47 -2.62
C LYS A 79 -20.48 -45.35 -2.89
N GLU A 80 -21.68 -44.83 -2.72
CA GLU A 80 -22.93 -45.56 -3.03
C GLU A 80 -23.25 -45.56 -4.51
N ILE A 81 -22.95 -44.46 -5.23
CA ILE A 81 -23.15 -44.38 -6.68
C ILE A 81 -22.19 -45.33 -7.42
N VAL A 82 -20.92 -45.43 -6.98
CA VAL A 82 -19.97 -46.40 -7.58
C VAL A 82 -20.37 -47.85 -7.28
N LYS A 83 -20.94 -48.14 -6.10
CA LYS A 83 -21.43 -49.50 -5.77
C LYS A 83 -22.72 -49.91 -6.46
N SER A 84 -23.56 -48.96 -6.87
CA SER A 84 -24.84 -49.23 -7.51
C SER A 84 -24.77 -49.33 -9.04
N VAL A 85 -23.62 -48.98 -9.63
CA VAL A 85 -23.43 -48.91 -11.10
C VAL A 85 -22.36 -49.92 -11.58
N LEU A 86 -21.64 -50.58 -10.66
CA LEU A 86 -21.03 -51.87 -10.97
C LEU A 86 -21.99 -52.99 -10.54
N PRO A 87 -22.29 -53.97 -11.42
CA PRO A 87 -23.03 -55.16 -11.04
C PRO A 87 -22.29 -55.99 -9.97
#